data_AF-A0A942Z7S8-F1
#
_entry.id   AF-A0A942Z7S8-F1
#
_cell.length_a   1.000
_cell.length_b   1.000
_cell.length_c   1.000
_cell.angle_alpha   90.00
_cell.angle_beta   90.00
_cell.angle_gamma   90.00
#
_symmetry.space_group_name_H-M   'P 1'
#
loop_
_entity.id
_entity.type
_entity.pdbx_description
1 polymer ?
#
loop_
_entity_poly.entity_id
_entity_poly.type
_entity_poly.pdbx_seq_one_letter_code
_entity_poly.pdbx_strand_id
1 'polypeptide(L)'
;MDQNELKRVLFSIKEEGYEVPGNIKPFDLALDMLTYIGTTESELRDDLIYVTFYKWIINDEFNKDELRKIVKIALDDEHLFYKLGEVGDSVFTRTFSVLVLALLVYKHREDNYLSKENINRIYNKVIKYIREEKDLRGYTEEKGWAHGMAHGADVLDELAQCDELEKDNLIIILDDIQNKISINYHPYIYEEDERMVTAVMSILNRDLIDEEEILGWIENFSNILEEDEFTDKLIKYFNIKNFLRSLYFRLLKDSSKEALIDKTKKILDVITHF
;
A
#
# COMPACT_ATOMS: atom_id res chain seq x y z
N MET A 1 -19.26 -20.05 5.19
CA MET A 1 -20.66 -19.54 5.26
C MET A 1 -21.02 -18.82 3.96
N ASP A 2 -22.29 -18.43 3.74
CA ASP A 2 -22.62 -17.56 2.59
C ASP A 2 -22.36 -16.07 2.89
N GLN A 3 -22.33 -15.22 1.86
CA GLN A 3 -22.01 -13.78 2.01
C GLN A 3 -22.97 -13.03 2.95
N ASN A 4 -24.27 -13.34 2.92
CA ASN A 4 -25.27 -12.65 3.73
C ASN A 4 -25.22 -13.11 5.19
N GLU A 5 -24.88 -14.37 5.43
CA GLU A 5 -24.56 -14.89 6.74
C GLU A 5 -23.30 -14.22 7.30
N LEU A 6 -22.22 -14.16 6.51
CA LEU A 6 -20.98 -13.47 6.91
C LEU A 6 -21.25 -12.02 7.29
N LYS A 7 -21.97 -11.28 6.45
CA LYS A 7 -22.32 -9.88 6.72
C LYS A 7 -23.05 -9.71 8.05
N ARG A 8 -24.05 -10.56 8.33
CA ARG A 8 -24.79 -10.50 9.60
C ARG A 8 -23.92 -10.80 10.81
N VAL A 9 -23.03 -11.79 10.70
CA VAL A 9 -22.07 -12.14 11.75
C VAL A 9 -21.12 -10.97 12.03
N LEU A 10 -20.50 -10.42 10.98
CA LEU A 10 -19.56 -9.30 11.13
C LEU A 10 -20.24 -8.02 11.63
N PHE A 11 -21.48 -7.78 11.24
CA PHE A 11 -22.26 -6.67 11.78
C PHE A 11 -22.47 -6.80 13.29
N SER A 12 -22.81 -8.01 13.78
CA SER A 12 -22.93 -8.26 15.23
C SER A 12 -21.60 -8.04 15.95
N ILE A 13 -20.49 -8.52 15.37
CA ILE A 13 -19.13 -8.31 15.91
C ILE A 13 -18.80 -6.82 16.01
N LYS A 14 -19.14 -6.03 15.00
CA LYS A 14 -18.96 -4.57 15.01
C LYS A 14 -19.75 -3.90 16.14
N GLU A 15 -21.02 -4.27 16.34
CA GLU A 15 -21.87 -3.72 17.40
C GLU A 15 -21.37 -4.11 18.80
N GLU A 16 -20.70 -5.26 18.93
CA GLU A 16 -20.08 -5.74 20.17
C GLU A 16 -18.62 -5.26 20.33
N GLY A 17 -18.19 -4.24 19.58
CA GLY A 17 -16.87 -3.63 19.76
C GLY A 17 -15.70 -4.45 19.20
N TYR A 18 -15.99 -5.35 18.25
CA TYR A 18 -15.06 -6.30 17.62
C TYR A 18 -14.54 -7.41 18.54
N GLU A 19 -15.22 -7.71 19.65
CA GLU A 19 -14.92 -8.89 20.45
C GLU A 19 -15.22 -10.18 19.67
N VAL A 20 -14.41 -11.22 19.89
CA VAL A 20 -14.64 -12.54 19.28
C VAL A 20 -15.84 -13.21 19.95
N PRO A 21 -16.92 -13.55 19.22
CA PRO A 21 -18.06 -14.24 19.81
C PRO A 21 -17.65 -15.63 20.31
N GLY A 22 -18.05 -16.01 21.52
CA GLY A 22 -17.58 -17.26 22.16
C GLY A 22 -17.92 -18.56 21.43
N ASN A 23 -18.82 -18.53 20.46
CA ASN A 23 -19.18 -19.66 19.60
C ASN A 23 -18.46 -19.66 18.24
N ILE A 24 -17.60 -18.67 17.97
CA ILE A 24 -16.86 -18.51 16.71
C ILE A 24 -15.38 -18.69 16.98
N LYS A 25 -14.71 -19.41 16.08
CA LYS A 25 -13.24 -19.44 16.03
C LYS A 25 -12.78 -18.32 15.09
N PRO A 26 -11.93 -17.38 15.55
CA PRO A 26 -11.49 -16.25 14.73
C PRO A 26 -10.93 -16.68 13.38
N PHE A 27 -10.08 -17.70 13.39
CA PHE A 27 -9.43 -18.19 12.18
C PHE A 27 -10.42 -18.78 11.16
N ASP A 28 -11.44 -19.51 11.60
CA ASP A 28 -12.44 -20.07 10.68
C ASP A 28 -13.23 -18.93 10.00
N LEU A 29 -13.62 -17.90 10.76
CA LEU A 29 -14.28 -16.72 10.20
C LEU A 29 -13.35 -15.92 9.28
N ALA A 30 -12.05 -15.84 9.60
CA ALA A 30 -11.06 -15.19 8.74
C ALA A 30 -10.93 -15.86 7.37
N LEU A 31 -11.08 -17.18 7.27
CA LEU A 31 -11.11 -17.88 5.98
C LEU A 31 -12.36 -17.52 5.16
N ASP A 32 -13.52 -17.40 5.81
CA ASP A 32 -14.74 -16.91 5.16
C ASP A 32 -14.57 -15.44 4.71
N MET A 33 -13.96 -14.59 5.54
CA MET A 33 -13.64 -13.20 5.18
C MET A 33 -12.70 -13.09 3.98
N LEU A 34 -11.63 -13.90 3.92
CA LEU A 34 -10.72 -13.96 2.78
C LEU A 34 -11.45 -14.36 1.49
N THR A 35 -12.40 -15.29 1.59
CA THR A 35 -13.22 -15.72 0.44
C THR A 35 -14.04 -14.56 -0.15
N TYR A 36 -14.50 -13.62 0.68
CA TYR A 36 -15.31 -12.47 0.28
C TYR A 36 -14.56 -11.13 0.31
N ILE A 37 -13.23 -11.15 0.44
CA ILE A 37 -12.40 -9.95 0.62
C ILE A 37 -12.49 -8.95 -0.54
N GLY A 38 -12.88 -9.42 -1.73
CA GLY A 38 -13.07 -8.62 -2.93
C GLY A 38 -14.52 -8.40 -3.35
N THR A 39 -15.49 -8.59 -2.45
CA THR A 39 -16.91 -8.35 -2.79
C THR A 39 -17.16 -6.92 -3.27
N THR A 40 -18.09 -6.72 -4.19
CA THR A 40 -18.47 -5.38 -4.69
C THR A 40 -19.33 -4.59 -3.69
N GLU A 41 -19.81 -5.25 -2.63
CA GLU A 41 -20.56 -4.62 -1.55
C GLU A 41 -19.61 -3.92 -0.58
N SER A 42 -19.42 -2.62 -0.75
CA SER A 42 -18.42 -1.82 0.00
C SER A 42 -18.62 -1.88 1.52
N GLU A 43 -19.85 -1.88 2.02
CA GLU A 43 -20.08 -2.00 3.47
C GLU A 43 -19.53 -3.33 4.02
N LEU A 44 -19.71 -4.44 3.30
CA LEU A 44 -19.17 -5.72 3.72
C LEU A 44 -17.64 -5.74 3.63
N ARG A 45 -17.09 -5.20 2.54
CA ARG A 45 -15.66 -5.25 2.27
C ARG A 45 -14.85 -4.29 3.17
N ASP A 46 -15.23 -3.02 3.17
CA ASP A 46 -14.48 -1.91 3.76
C ASP A 46 -14.79 -1.79 5.25
N ASP A 47 -16.08 -1.76 5.62
CA ASP A 47 -16.51 -1.43 6.99
C ASP A 47 -16.59 -2.64 7.92
N LEU A 48 -16.70 -3.85 7.35
CA LEU A 48 -16.85 -5.09 8.11
C LEU A 48 -15.63 -6.00 7.99
N ILE A 49 -15.32 -6.53 6.80
CA ILE A 49 -14.21 -7.47 6.62
C ILE A 49 -12.88 -6.82 6.99
N TYR A 50 -12.53 -5.70 6.35
CA TYR A 50 -11.24 -5.05 6.59
C TYR A 50 -11.10 -4.55 8.04
N VAL A 51 -12.12 -3.90 8.59
CA VAL A 51 -12.04 -3.41 9.99
C VAL A 51 -11.96 -4.57 10.98
N THR A 52 -12.64 -5.68 10.74
CA THR A 52 -12.52 -6.87 11.59
C THR A 52 -11.11 -7.45 11.52
N PHE A 53 -10.51 -7.58 10.33
CA PHE A 53 -9.10 -7.97 10.21
C PHE A 53 -8.17 -7.03 10.98
N TYR A 54 -8.34 -5.72 10.80
CA TYR A 54 -7.58 -4.71 11.54
C TYR A 54 -7.69 -4.92 13.05
N LYS A 55 -8.90 -5.00 13.59
CA LYS A 55 -9.11 -5.14 15.04
C LYS A 55 -8.56 -6.46 15.58
N TRP A 56 -8.84 -7.57 14.91
CA TRP A 56 -8.45 -8.90 15.39
C TRP A 56 -6.95 -9.17 15.26
N ILE A 57 -6.28 -8.66 14.22
CA ILE A 57 -4.82 -8.77 14.10
C ILE A 57 -4.13 -7.95 15.19
N ILE A 58 -4.57 -6.72 15.43
CA ILE A 58 -3.97 -5.83 16.43
C ILE A 58 -4.24 -6.32 17.86
N ASN A 59 -5.40 -6.92 18.12
CA ASN A 59 -5.77 -7.45 19.44
C ASN A 59 -5.27 -8.88 19.71
N ASP A 60 -4.38 -9.43 18.89
CA ASP A 60 -3.80 -10.77 19.09
C ASP A 60 -4.81 -11.93 19.08
N GLU A 61 -5.92 -11.79 18.35
CA GLU A 61 -6.96 -12.84 18.26
C GLU A 61 -6.55 -14.05 17.39
N PHE A 62 -5.41 -13.94 16.71
CA PHE A 62 -4.81 -15.01 15.91
C PHE A 62 -3.47 -15.42 16.49
N ASN A 63 -3.20 -16.72 16.53
CA ASN A 63 -1.86 -17.19 16.84
C ASN A 63 -0.90 -17.06 15.63
N LYS A 64 0.41 -17.19 15.87
CA LYS A 64 1.44 -17.02 14.84
C LYS A 64 1.30 -17.97 13.65
N ASP A 65 0.78 -19.18 13.84
CA ASP A 65 0.56 -20.13 12.73
C ASP A 65 -0.64 -19.74 11.88
N GLU A 66 -1.68 -19.19 12.49
CA GLU A 66 -2.85 -18.65 11.81
C GLU A 66 -2.48 -17.41 10.99
N LEU A 67 -1.73 -16.47 11.56
CA LEU A 67 -1.21 -15.29 10.84
C LEU A 67 -0.39 -15.72 9.61
N ARG A 68 0.50 -16.70 9.74
CA ARG A 68 1.28 -17.25 8.61
C ARG A 68 0.39 -17.87 7.52
N LYS A 69 -0.73 -18.50 7.89
CA LYS A 69 -1.70 -19.04 6.91
C LYS A 69 -2.43 -17.91 6.20
N ILE A 70 -2.86 -16.87 6.91
CA ILE A 70 -3.48 -15.68 6.31
C ILE A 70 -2.52 -15.03 5.32
N VAL A 71 -1.24 -14.81 5.70
CA VAL A 71 -0.20 -14.32 4.79
C VAL A 71 -0.10 -15.20 3.53
N LYS A 72 -0.09 -16.52 3.68
CA LYS A 72 0.01 -17.44 2.54
C LYS A 72 -1.17 -17.30 1.58
N ILE A 73 -2.39 -17.19 2.10
CA ILE A 73 -3.62 -17.03 1.31
C ILE A 73 -3.62 -15.67 0.62
N ALA A 74 -3.40 -14.58 1.37
CA ALA A 74 -3.40 -13.22 0.81
C ALA A 74 -2.39 -13.04 -0.33
N LEU A 75 -1.28 -13.79 -0.33
CA LEU A 75 -0.26 -13.76 -1.39
C LEU A 75 -0.56 -14.63 -2.62
N ASP A 76 -1.61 -15.46 -2.63
CA ASP A 76 -1.82 -16.47 -3.67
C ASP A 76 -2.43 -15.91 -4.97
N ASP A 77 -2.64 -16.81 -5.95
CA ASP A 77 -3.14 -16.46 -7.27
C ASP A 77 -4.64 -16.12 -7.30
N GLU A 78 -5.38 -16.50 -6.25
CA GLU A 78 -6.80 -16.20 -6.08
C GLU A 78 -7.02 -14.93 -5.22
N HIS A 79 -5.93 -14.33 -4.71
CA HIS A 79 -5.94 -13.14 -3.88
C HIS A 79 -5.09 -12.02 -4.50
N LEU A 80 -3.85 -11.84 -4.06
CA LEU A 80 -2.94 -10.79 -4.56
C LEU A 80 -2.82 -10.76 -6.09
N PHE A 81 -2.81 -11.92 -6.75
CA PHE A 81 -2.67 -11.98 -8.21
C PHE A 81 -3.97 -12.28 -8.94
N TYR A 82 -5.12 -12.22 -8.26
CA TYR A 82 -6.43 -12.47 -8.86
C TYR A 82 -6.68 -11.53 -10.03
N LYS A 83 -6.55 -12.07 -11.25
CA LYS A 83 -6.68 -11.35 -12.52
C LYS A 83 -5.87 -10.06 -12.58
N LEU A 84 -4.63 -10.12 -12.07
CA LEU A 84 -3.73 -8.97 -12.01
C LEU A 84 -3.61 -8.25 -13.36
N GLY A 85 -3.75 -6.92 -13.34
CA GLY A 85 -3.68 -6.08 -14.53
C GLY A 85 -4.99 -5.94 -15.31
N GLU A 86 -6.06 -6.68 -14.95
CA GLU A 86 -7.39 -6.42 -15.49
C GLU A 86 -8.05 -5.22 -14.80
N VAL A 87 -8.72 -4.38 -15.58
CA VAL A 87 -9.53 -3.27 -15.06
C VAL A 87 -10.97 -3.76 -14.85
N GLY A 88 -11.51 -3.59 -13.66
CA GLY A 88 -12.86 -4.04 -13.32
C GLY A 88 -12.99 -4.50 -11.86
N ASP A 89 -14.05 -5.22 -11.54
CA ASP A 89 -14.36 -5.60 -10.15
C ASP A 89 -13.36 -6.59 -9.54
N SER A 90 -12.54 -7.26 -10.36
CA SER A 90 -11.45 -8.10 -9.85
C SER A 90 -10.40 -7.32 -9.04
N VAL A 91 -10.37 -5.99 -9.19
CA VAL A 91 -9.48 -5.11 -8.42
C VAL A 91 -9.68 -5.27 -6.93
N PHE A 92 -10.92 -5.35 -6.45
CA PHE A 92 -11.21 -5.37 -5.03
C PHE A 92 -10.54 -6.54 -4.31
N THR A 93 -10.51 -7.73 -4.91
CA THR A 93 -9.86 -8.91 -4.31
C THR A 93 -8.38 -8.65 -4.05
N ARG A 94 -7.63 -8.25 -5.08
CA ARG A 94 -6.18 -8.07 -4.97
C ARG A 94 -5.80 -6.85 -4.14
N THR A 95 -6.54 -5.74 -4.25
CA THR A 95 -6.20 -4.53 -3.50
C THR A 95 -6.51 -4.66 -2.01
N PHE A 96 -7.56 -5.37 -1.61
CA PHE A 96 -7.82 -5.65 -0.19
C PHE A 96 -6.93 -6.77 0.35
N SER A 97 -6.49 -7.71 -0.50
CA SER A 97 -5.46 -8.68 -0.11
C SER A 97 -4.12 -7.99 0.22
N VAL A 98 -3.73 -7.00 -0.59
CA VAL A 98 -2.56 -6.13 -0.33
C VAL A 98 -2.74 -5.33 0.95
N LEU A 99 -3.92 -4.75 1.17
CA LEU A 99 -4.19 -3.96 2.36
C LEU A 99 -4.12 -4.81 3.64
N VAL A 100 -4.64 -6.04 3.62
CA VAL A 100 -4.49 -6.99 4.74
C VAL A 100 -3.02 -7.41 4.92
N LEU A 101 -2.23 -7.52 3.85
CA LEU A 101 -0.79 -7.77 3.98
C LEU A 101 -0.07 -6.65 4.73
N ALA A 102 -0.46 -5.38 4.55
CA ALA A 102 0.11 -4.28 5.34
C ALA A 102 -0.09 -4.53 6.85
N LEU A 103 -1.29 -4.92 7.29
CA LEU A 103 -1.57 -5.26 8.69
C LEU A 103 -0.72 -6.42 9.21
N LEU A 104 -0.52 -7.44 8.38
CA LEU A 104 0.24 -8.63 8.74
C LEU A 104 1.75 -8.34 8.85
N VAL A 105 2.27 -7.44 8.02
CA VAL A 105 3.67 -6.97 8.08
C VAL A 105 3.87 -6.03 9.26
N TYR A 106 2.92 -5.11 9.51
CA TYR A 106 2.90 -4.29 10.72
C TYR A 106 3.00 -5.17 11.97
N LYS A 107 2.12 -6.17 12.10
CA LYS A 107 2.13 -7.09 13.24
C LYS A 107 3.42 -7.89 13.35
N HIS A 108 4.07 -8.18 12.22
CA HIS A 108 5.38 -8.83 12.24
C HIS A 108 6.46 -7.92 12.83
N ARG A 109 6.44 -6.62 12.54
CA ARG A 109 7.39 -5.67 13.13
C ARG A 109 7.26 -5.59 14.64
N GLU A 110 6.06 -5.79 15.19
CA GLU A 110 5.85 -5.85 16.63
C GLU A 110 6.31 -7.19 17.25
N ASP A 111 5.94 -8.33 16.63
CA ASP A 111 6.04 -9.64 17.29
C ASP A 111 7.11 -10.58 16.75
N ASN A 112 7.79 -10.17 15.67
CA ASN A 112 8.78 -10.92 14.93
C ASN A 112 8.37 -12.38 14.65
N TYR A 113 7.19 -12.59 14.03
CA TYR A 113 6.64 -13.94 13.79
C TYR A 113 6.94 -14.52 12.40
N LEU A 114 7.33 -13.70 11.42
CA LEU A 114 7.75 -14.13 10.08
C LEU A 114 9.26 -14.31 10.04
N SER A 115 9.73 -15.23 9.19
CA SER A 115 11.17 -15.37 8.91
C SER A 115 11.61 -14.40 7.80
N LYS A 116 12.90 -14.12 7.71
CA LYS A 116 13.50 -13.36 6.58
C LYS A 116 13.09 -13.90 5.20
N GLU A 117 13.00 -15.21 5.05
CA GLU A 117 12.51 -15.83 3.81
C GLU A 117 11.05 -15.44 3.51
N ASN A 118 10.18 -15.44 4.52
CA ASN A 118 8.78 -15.05 4.35
C ASN A 118 8.65 -13.55 4.03
N ILE A 119 9.43 -12.68 4.67
CA ILE A 119 9.44 -11.25 4.37
C ILE A 119 9.93 -10.98 2.95
N ASN A 120 11.03 -11.60 2.54
CA ASN A 120 11.51 -11.51 1.16
C ASN A 120 10.47 -12.03 0.15
N ARG A 121 9.70 -13.07 0.50
CA ARG A 121 8.61 -13.55 -0.35
C ARG A 121 7.47 -12.54 -0.47
N ILE A 122 7.06 -11.90 0.63
CA ILE A 122 6.06 -10.83 0.61
C ILE A 122 6.56 -9.69 -0.27
N TYR A 123 7.77 -9.19 0.01
CA TYR A 123 8.42 -8.13 -0.74
C TYR A 123 8.40 -8.40 -2.25
N ASN A 124 8.93 -9.54 -2.70
CA ASN A 124 9.00 -9.85 -4.13
C ASN A 124 7.62 -9.90 -4.80
N LYS A 125 6.60 -10.43 -4.10
CA LYS A 125 5.24 -10.50 -4.62
C LYS A 125 4.55 -9.14 -4.65
N VAL A 126 4.76 -8.31 -3.63
CA VAL A 126 4.26 -6.93 -3.58
C VAL A 126 4.89 -6.10 -4.69
N ILE A 127 6.22 -6.15 -4.87
CA ILE A 127 6.91 -5.47 -5.98
C ILE A 127 6.33 -5.87 -7.34
N LYS A 128 6.09 -7.17 -7.55
CA LYS A 128 5.41 -7.65 -8.76
C LYS A 128 4.02 -7.03 -8.92
N TYR A 129 3.19 -7.07 -7.87
CA TYR A 129 1.86 -6.47 -7.86
C TYR A 129 1.91 -4.98 -8.23
N ILE A 130 2.79 -4.20 -7.58
CA ILE A 130 2.95 -2.77 -7.85
C ILE A 130 3.24 -2.57 -9.33
N ARG A 131 4.25 -3.24 -9.88
CA ARG A 131 4.65 -3.07 -11.29
C ARG A 131 3.56 -3.46 -12.29
N GLU A 132 2.86 -4.57 -12.04
CA GLU A 132 1.92 -5.15 -13.00
C GLU A 132 0.48 -4.63 -12.86
N GLU A 133 0.13 -3.98 -11.75
CA GLU A 133 -1.20 -3.39 -11.56
C GLU A 133 -1.48 -2.26 -12.56
N LYS A 134 -2.68 -2.31 -13.16
CA LYS A 134 -3.15 -1.35 -14.18
C LYS A 134 -4.46 -0.67 -13.80
N ASP A 135 -5.23 -1.24 -12.88
CA ASP A 135 -6.43 -0.61 -12.33
C ASP A 135 -6.04 0.32 -11.19
N LEU A 136 -5.89 1.60 -11.53
CA LEU A 136 -5.41 2.64 -10.62
C LEU A 136 -6.54 3.44 -9.98
N ARG A 137 -7.80 3.04 -10.20
CA ARG A 137 -8.97 3.77 -9.67
C ARG A 137 -8.90 3.86 -8.14
N GLY A 138 -9.22 5.04 -7.60
CA GLY A 138 -9.45 5.22 -6.16
C GLY A 138 -10.89 4.92 -5.78
N TYR A 139 -11.71 5.94 -5.53
CA TYR A 139 -13.13 5.75 -5.20
C TYR A 139 -13.97 5.41 -6.43
N THR A 140 -14.91 4.47 -6.28
CA THR A 140 -15.93 4.15 -7.28
C THR A 140 -17.32 4.37 -6.68
N GLU A 141 -18.18 5.14 -7.35
CA GLU A 141 -19.44 5.66 -6.78
C GLU A 141 -20.35 4.57 -6.17
N GLU A 142 -20.45 3.41 -6.81
CA GLU A 142 -21.34 2.33 -6.38
C GLU A 142 -20.66 1.27 -5.50
N LYS A 143 -19.35 1.09 -5.64
CA LYS A 143 -18.63 -0.08 -5.12
C LYS A 143 -17.55 0.28 -4.12
N GLY A 144 -17.38 1.56 -3.77
CA GLY A 144 -16.41 2.03 -2.78
C GLY A 144 -14.98 2.07 -3.31
N TRP A 145 -14.01 1.86 -2.42
CA TRP A 145 -12.59 2.04 -2.72
C TRP A 145 -12.01 0.86 -3.50
N ALA A 146 -11.42 1.12 -4.67
CA ALA A 146 -10.56 0.17 -5.37
C ALA A 146 -9.11 0.30 -4.86
N HIS A 147 -8.55 1.52 -4.88
CA HIS A 147 -7.34 1.91 -4.15
C HIS A 147 -6.10 1.03 -4.38
N GLY A 148 -5.88 0.56 -5.60
CA GLY A 148 -4.78 -0.38 -5.87
C GLY A 148 -3.39 0.16 -5.51
N MET A 149 -3.08 1.39 -5.93
CA MET A 149 -1.81 2.03 -5.60
C MET A 149 -1.78 2.52 -4.15
N ALA A 150 -2.90 2.99 -3.62
CA ALA A 150 -3.01 3.48 -2.23
C ALA A 150 -2.73 2.35 -1.22
N HIS A 151 -3.37 1.19 -1.37
CA HIS A 151 -3.13 0.02 -0.54
C HIS A 151 -1.72 -0.56 -0.78
N GLY A 152 -1.26 -0.52 -2.03
CA GLY A 152 0.12 -0.86 -2.39
C GLY A 152 1.15 -0.04 -1.61
N ALA A 153 0.92 1.27 -1.47
CA ALA A 153 1.79 2.15 -0.71
C ALA A 153 1.85 1.79 0.78
N ASP A 154 0.74 1.36 1.40
CA ASP A 154 0.75 0.96 2.81
C ASP A 154 1.64 -0.25 3.07
N VAL A 155 1.55 -1.29 2.24
CA VAL A 155 2.38 -2.46 2.45
C VAL A 155 3.85 -2.16 2.13
N LEU A 156 4.14 -1.26 1.19
CA LEU A 156 5.49 -0.78 0.94
C LEU A 156 6.06 0.00 2.14
N ASP A 157 5.23 0.81 2.80
CA ASP A 157 5.59 1.50 4.04
C ASP A 157 5.97 0.52 5.15
N GLU A 158 5.13 -0.50 5.38
CA GLU A 158 5.40 -1.50 6.40
C GLU A 158 6.64 -2.35 6.07
N LEU A 159 6.81 -2.74 4.80
CA LEU A 159 8.00 -3.48 4.34
C LEU A 159 9.29 -2.66 4.47
N ALA A 160 9.25 -1.37 4.15
CA ALA A 160 10.42 -0.49 4.26
C ALA A 160 10.96 -0.41 5.70
N GLN A 161 10.13 -0.71 6.69
CA GLN A 161 10.46 -0.70 8.10
C GLN A 161 10.89 -2.07 8.66
N CYS A 162 10.88 -3.14 7.85
CA CYS A 162 11.36 -4.47 8.25
C CYS A 162 12.89 -4.56 8.22
N ASP A 163 13.51 -4.99 9.32
CA ASP A 163 14.97 -5.16 9.44
C ASP A 163 15.53 -6.20 8.45
N GLU A 164 14.69 -7.10 7.96
CA GLU A 164 15.02 -8.13 6.99
C GLU A 164 15.34 -7.58 5.59
N LEU A 165 14.83 -6.38 5.26
CA LEU A 165 15.08 -5.71 3.99
C LEU A 165 16.31 -4.81 4.09
N GLU A 166 17.17 -4.91 3.07
CA GLU A 166 18.47 -4.24 2.99
C GLU A 166 18.42 -3.05 2.02
N LYS A 167 19.51 -2.28 1.94
CA LYS A 167 19.64 -1.06 1.11
C LYS A 167 19.08 -1.25 -0.31
N ASP A 168 19.50 -2.31 -1.00
CA ASP A 168 19.08 -2.60 -2.38
C ASP A 168 17.57 -2.81 -2.50
N ASN A 169 16.93 -3.42 -1.50
CA ASN A 169 15.48 -3.59 -1.49
C ASN A 169 14.76 -2.25 -1.40
N LEU A 170 15.26 -1.34 -0.57
CA LEU A 170 14.68 -0.02 -0.35
C LEU A 170 14.85 0.87 -1.60
N ILE A 171 15.99 0.80 -2.28
CA ILE A 171 16.21 1.50 -3.57
C ILE A 171 15.19 1.04 -4.61
N ILE A 172 14.93 -0.26 -4.72
CA ILE A 172 13.90 -0.78 -5.64
C ILE A 172 12.51 -0.23 -5.30
N ILE A 173 12.17 -0.08 -4.01
CA ILE A 173 10.89 0.53 -3.61
C ILE A 173 10.83 2.00 -4.05
N LEU A 174 11.90 2.78 -3.85
CA LEU A 174 11.98 4.17 -4.31
C LEU A 174 11.80 4.29 -5.83
N ASP A 175 12.45 3.42 -6.59
CA ASP A 175 12.37 3.39 -8.06
C ASP A 175 10.95 3.04 -8.52
N ASP A 176 10.32 2.03 -7.91
CA ASP A 176 8.96 1.64 -8.25
C ASP A 176 7.92 2.72 -7.91
N ILE A 177 8.09 3.42 -6.77
CA ILE A 177 7.28 4.59 -6.42
C ILE A 177 7.48 5.71 -7.46
N GLN A 178 8.72 6.05 -7.80
CA GLN A 178 9.00 7.10 -8.80
C GLN A 178 8.40 6.75 -10.16
N ASN A 179 8.51 5.49 -10.60
CA ASN A 179 7.89 5.02 -11.84
C ASN A 179 6.37 5.15 -11.81
N LYS A 180 5.73 4.81 -10.68
CA LYS A 180 4.27 4.89 -10.54
C LYS A 180 3.76 6.31 -10.44
N ILE A 181 4.46 7.21 -9.75
CA ILE A 181 4.14 8.64 -9.73
C ILE A 181 4.32 9.27 -11.11
N SER A 182 5.28 8.78 -11.89
CA SER A 182 5.64 9.34 -13.20
C SER A 182 4.79 8.82 -14.37
N ILE A 183 3.69 8.11 -14.12
CA ILE A 183 2.76 7.73 -15.19
C ILE A 183 2.03 8.95 -15.75
N ASN A 184 1.59 8.87 -17.00
CA ASN A 184 0.91 9.95 -17.71
C ASN A 184 -0.56 9.67 -18.07
N TYR A 185 -1.09 8.50 -17.70
CA TYR A 185 -2.42 8.05 -18.14
C TYR A 185 -3.47 7.99 -17.01
N HIS A 186 -3.08 8.24 -15.76
CA HIS A 186 -4.00 8.27 -14.62
C HIS A 186 -3.56 9.31 -13.57
N PRO A 187 -4.43 10.25 -13.19
CA PRO A 187 -4.15 11.18 -12.10
C PRO A 187 -4.43 10.53 -10.73
N TYR A 188 -3.51 10.66 -9.78
CA TYR A 188 -3.73 10.26 -8.40
C TYR A 188 -4.38 11.40 -7.62
N ILE A 189 -5.62 11.19 -7.17
CA ILE A 189 -6.46 12.24 -6.55
C ILE A 189 -7.14 11.78 -5.25
N TYR A 190 -6.79 10.59 -4.75
CA TYR A 190 -7.36 9.96 -3.57
C TYR A 190 -6.26 9.60 -2.54
N GLU A 191 -5.34 10.54 -2.31
CA GLU A 191 -4.24 10.43 -1.33
C GLU A 191 -3.18 9.39 -1.66
N GLU A 192 -3.14 8.85 -2.90
CA GLU A 192 -2.11 7.86 -3.25
C GLU A 192 -0.70 8.46 -3.17
N ASP A 193 -0.56 9.75 -3.47
CA ASP A 193 0.68 10.52 -3.33
C ASP A 193 1.15 10.62 -1.87
N GLU A 194 0.30 11.05 -0.94
CA GLU A 194 0.63 11.14 0.50
C GLU A 194 1.00 9.76 1.09
N ARG A 195 0.31 8.70 0.67
CA ARG A 195 0.61 7.33 1.14
C ARG A 195 1.94 6.82 0.57
N MET A 196 2.22 7.08 -0.70
CA MET A 196 3.54 6.77 -1.28
C MET A 196 4.66 7.57 -0.60
N VAL A 197 4.41 8.85 -0.26
CA VAL A 197 5.37 9.65 0.52
C VAL A 197 5.59 9.06 1.91
N THR A 198 4.56 8.47 2.54
CA THR A 198 4.72 7.80 3.84
C THR A 198 5.72 6.64 3.73
N ALA A 199 5.61 5.80 2.70
CA ALA A 199 6.60 4.75 2.43
C ALA A 199 8.01 5.32 2.17
N VAL A 200 8.14 6.40 1.41
CA VAL A 200 9.43 7.08 1.20
C VAL A 200 10.01 7.58 2.53
N MET A 201 9.22 8.22 3.39
CA MET A 201 9.70 8.70 4.68
C MET A 201 10.19 7.54 5.56
N SER A 202 9.52 6.39 5.54
CA SER A 202 9.98 5.20 6.24
C SER A 202 11.33 4.69 5.71
N ILE A 203 11.56 4.72 4.39
CA ILE A 203 12.87 4.42 3.80
C ILE A 203 13.92 5.43 4.27
N LEU A 204 13.62 6.72 4.22
CA LEU A 204 14.55 7.77 4.62
C LEU A 204 14.89 7.73 6.11
N ASN A 205 14.03 7.16 6.96
CA ASN A 205 14.26 7.02 8.39
C ASN A 205 15.08 5.76 8.74
N ARG A 206 15.35 4.88 7.75
CA ARG A 206 16.23 3.73 7.95
C ARG A 206 17.71 4.09 7.89
N ASP A 207 18.06 5.25 7.35
CA ASP A 207 19.44 5.73 7.17
C ASP A 207 20.38 4.68 6.52
N LEU A 208 19.82 3.85 5.63
CA LEU A 208 20.56 2.79 4.91
C LEU A 208 21.01 3.23 3.51
N ILE A 209 20.38 4.25 2.93
CA ILE A 209 20.71 4.79 1.60
C ILE A 209 21.46 6.09 1.79
N ASP A 210 22.55 6.29 1.04
CA ASP A 210 23.39 7.46 1.19
C ASP A 210 22.64 8.72 0.72
N GLU A 211 22.88 9.87 1.38
CA GLU A 211 22.16 11.12 1.07
C GLU A 211 22.32 11.52 -0.41
N GLU A 212 23.51 11.32 -1.00
CA GLU A 212 23.75 11.59 -2.42
C GLU A 212 22.88 10.74 -3.35
N GLU A 213 22.61 9.48 -3.00
CA GLU A 213 21.73 8.60 -3.80
C GLU A 213 20.28 9.08 -3.71
N ILE A 214 19.81 9.47 -2.52
CA ILE A 214 18.48 10.05 -2.35
C ILE A 214 18.35 11.37 -3.12
N LEU A 215 19.35 12.25 -3.05
CA LEU A 215 19.38 13.49 -3.83
C LEU A 215 19.33 13.23 -5.34
N GLY A 216 20.02 12.18 -5.81
CA GLY A 216 19.97 11.71 -7.19
C GLY A 216 18.58 11.21 -7.58
N TRP A 217 17.95 10.41 -6.73
CA TRP A 217 16.58 9.93 -6.92
C TRP A 217 15.57 11.09 -7.00
N ILE A 218 15.67 12.09 -6.11
CA ILE A 218 14.81 13.29 -6.17
C ILE A 218 15.08 14.06 -7.47
N GLU A 219 16.35 14.26 -7.87
CA GLU A 219 16.67 14.95 -9.12
C GLU A 219 16.05 14.31 -10.35
N ASN A 220 15.94 12.97 -10.35
CA ASN A 220 15.49 12.24 -11.51
C ASN A 220 14.05 12.57 -11.93
N PHE A 221 13.22 13.09 -11.03
CA PHE A 221 11.90 13.65 -11.39
C PHE A 221 12.00 14.78 -12.42
N SER A 222 13.06 15.59 -12.40
CA SER A 222 13.28 16.63 -13.42
C SER A 222 13.60 16.02 -14.78
N ASN A 223 14.48 15.02 -14.83
CA ASN A 223 14.86 14.33 -16.08
C ASN A 223 13.63 13.68 -16.74
N ILE A 224 12.82 12.99 -15.94
CA ILE A 224 11.57 12.34 -16.40
C ILE A 224 10.62 13.35 -17.07
N LEU A 225 10.60 14.60 -16.62
CA LEU A 225 9.74 15.64 -17.18
C LEU A 225 10.31 16.25 -18.47
N GLU A 226 11.59 16.11 -18.76
CA GLU A 226 12.22 16.62 -20.00
C GLU A 226 11.96 15.72 -21.21
N GLU A 227 11.67 14.43 -21.02
CA GLU A 227 11.70 13.40 -22.08
C GLU A 227 10.46 13.31 -23.01
N ASP A 228 9.27 13.84 -22.66
CA ASP A 228 8.06 13.66 -23.50
C ASP A 228 7.61 14.89 -24.33
N GLU A 229 6.58 14.74 -25.18
CA GLU A 229 5.85 15.85 -25.83
C GLU A 229 4.74 16.45 -24.91
N PHE A 230 4.50 17.78 -24.99
CA PHE A 230 3.77 18.58 -23.99
C PHE A 230 2.34 18.10 -23.64
N THR A 231 1.54 17.64 -24.59
CA THR A 231 0.12 17.30 -24.37
C THR A 231 -0.07 16.02 -23.55
N ASP A 232 0.91 15.12 -23.56
CA ASP A 232 0.88 13.87 -22.80
C ASP A 232 1.49 14.05 -21.39
N LYS A 233 1.87 15.27 -21.00
CA LYS A 233 2.54 15.50 -19.70
C LYS A 233 1.64 15.99 -18.58
N LEU A 234 0.43 16.49 -18.84
CA LEU A 234 -0.36 17.18 -17.79
C LEU A 234 -0.63 16.30 -16.55
N ILE A 235 -1.01 15.04 -16.77
CA ILE A 235 -1.23 14.08 -15.68
C ILE A 235 0.09 13.73 -14.97
N LYS A 236 1.16 13.50 -15.73
CA LYS A 236 2.49 13.20 -15.18
C LYS A 236 3.01 14.35 -14.31
N TYR A 237 2.94 15.59 -14.82
CA TYR A 237 3.26 16.80 -14.06
C TYR A 237 2.39 16.92 -12.81
N PHE A 238 1.08 16.71 -12.93
CA PHE A 238 0.16 16.79 -11.80
C PHE A 238 0.57 15.81 -10.69
N ASN A 239 0.79 14.54 -11.04
CA ASN A 239 1.19 13.50 -10.09
C ASN A 239 2.53 13.82 -9.42
N ILE A 240 3.57 14.11 -10.22
CA ILE A 240 4.91 14.44 -9.70
C ILE A 240 4.85 15.68 -8.81
N LYS A 241 4.13 16.73 -9.23
CA LYS A 241 4.00 17.98 -8.48
C LYS A 241 3.33 17.78 -7.13
N ASN A 242 2.25 17.00 -7.07
CA ASN A 242 1.55 16.74 -5.82
C ASN A 242 2.41 15.85 -4.90
N PHE A 243 2.99 14.78 -5.43
CA PHE A 243 3.92 13.93 -4.68
C PHE A 243 5.10 14.72 -4.09
N LEU A 244 5.76 15.56 -4.88
CA LEU A 244 6.88 16.37 -4.40
C LEU A 244 6.44 17.44 -3.39
N ARG A 245 5.22 17.97 -3.48
CA ARG A 245 4.66 18.88 -2.46
C ARG A 245 4.46 18.15 -1.13
N SER A 246 3.85 16.97 -1.17
CA SER A 246 3.68 16.11 0.00
C SER A 246 5.02 15.75 0.61
N LEU A 247 5.99 15.31 -0.20
CA LEU A 247 7.36 15.02 0.24
C LEU A 247 8.02 16.23 0.88
N TYR A 248 7.95 17.40 0.24
CA TYR A 248 8.50 18.64 0.78
C TYR A 248 7.94 18.96 2.18
N PHE A 249 6.62 18.93 2.35
CA PHE A 249 6.01 19.21 3.65
C PHE A 249 6.32 18.15 4.72
N ARG A 250 6.53 16.89 4.32
CA ARG A 250 6.95 15.83 5.23
C ARG A 250 8.41 16.01 5.66
N LEU A 251 9.31 16.36 4.74
CA LEU A 251 10.72 16.62 5.02
C LEU A 251 10.91 17.83 5.94
N LEU A 252 10.08 18.88 5.82
CA LEU A 252 10.14 20.06 6.70
C LEU A 252 9.99 19.75 8.20
N LYS A 253 9.46 18.56 8.55
CA LYS A 253 9.32 18.13 9.95
C LYS A 253 10.64 17.63 10.56
N ASP A 254 11.66 17.41 9.73
CA ASP A 254 12.98 16.91 10.15
C ASP A 254 14.09 17.84 9.62
N SER A 255 14.62 18.67 10.52
CA SER A 255 15.68 19.63 10.20
C SER A 255 17.00 18.97 9.76
N SER A 256 17.18 17.67 9.99
CA SER A 256 18.37 16.95 9.52
C SER A 256 18.38 16.72 8.02
N LYS A 257 17.23 16.89 7.33
CA LYS A 257 17.06 16.61 5.90
C LYS A 257 17.15 17.88 5.02
N GLU A 258 17.91 18.89 5.45
CA GLU A 258 18.01 20.22 4.79
C GLU A 258 18.37 20.11 3.30
N ALA A 259 19.35 19.27 2.94
CA ALA A 259 19.74 19.07 1.55
C ALA A 259 18.59 18.52 0.69
N LEU A 260 17.80 17.58 1.23
CA LEU A 260 16.63 17.01 0.55
C LEU A 260 15.50 18.04 0.40
N ILE A 261 15.28 18.87 1.43
CA ILE A 261 14.30 19.96 1.41
C ILE A 261 14.64 20.93 0.28
N ASP A 262 15.88 21.40 0.22
CA ASP A 262 16.34 22.35 -0.79
C ASP A 262 16.26 21.75 -2.20
N LYS A 263 16.64 20.48 -2.36
CA LYS A 263 16.55 19.76 -3.63
C LYS A 263 15.10 19.65 -4.11
N THR A 264 14.20 19.20 -3.23
CA THR A 264 12.77 19.03 -3.55
C THR A 264 12.15 20.38 -3.93
N LYS A 265 12.46 21.44 -3.17
CA LYS A 265 11.99 22.80 -3.46
C LYS A 265 12.48 23.30 -4.81
N LYS A 266 13.76 23.13 -5.13
CA LYS A 266 14.34 23.55 -6.41
C LYS A 266 13.59 22.93 -7.59
N ILE A 267 13.24 21.64 -7.51
CA ILE A 267 12.49 20.94 -8.57
C ILE A 267 11.05 21.47 -8.66
N LEU A 268 10.39 21.69 -7.51
CA LEU A 268 9.06 22.30 -7.48
C LEU A 268 9.03 23.69 -8.13
N ASP A 269 10.07 24.51 -7.92
CA ASP A 269 10.20 25.84 -8.54
C ASP A 269 10.31 25.77 -10.07
N VAL A 270 10.90 24.70 -10.63
CA VAL A 270 10.94 24.45 -12.08
C VAL A 270 9.56 24.02 -12.59
N ILE A 271 8.87 23.14 -11.87
CA ILE A 271 7.55 22.59 -12.27
C ILE A 271 6.43 23.64 -12.18
N THR A 272 6.56 24.65 -11.32
CA THR A 272 5.50 25.68 -11.11
C THR A 272 5.24 26.60 -12.31
N HIS A 273 6.11 26.60 -13.32
CA HIS A 273 5.99 27.43 -14.51
C HIS A 273 5.15 26.81 -15.64
N PHE A 274 4.56 25.63 -15.39
CA PHE A 274 3.68 24.88 -16.29
C PHE A 274 2.32 24.61 -15.63
#